data_AF-A0A6I8LLV5-F1
#
_entry.id   AF-A0A6I8LLV5-F1
#
_cell.length_a   1.000
_cell.length_b   1.000
_cell.length_c   1.000
_cell.angle_alpha   90.00
_cell.angle_beta   90.00
_cell.angle_gamma   90.00
#
_symmetry.space_group_name_H-M   'P 1'
#
loop_
_entity.id
_entity.type
_entity.pdbx_description
1 polymer ?
#
loop_
_entity_poly.entity_id
_entity_poly.type
_entity_poly.pdbx_seq_one_letter_code
_entity_poly.pdbx_strand_id
1 'polypeptide(L)'
;MPAIHHVAVVVDDLERAVGFYTRVLGFRLSADRPGTLGPGAWLDVGDQQLHLIEGAPGPARGQHFAVLVADLDAEVRRLRADGFEVSDPKPVGTARQSFLADPAGNAIELHEK
;
A
#
# COMPACT_ATOMS: atom_id res chain seq x y z
N MET A 1 9.85 22.62 2.99
CA MET A 1 8.38 22.52 2.96
C MET A 1 7.99 21.23 3.66
N PRO A 2 6.91 21.19 4.46
CA PRO A 2 6.46 19.94 5.06
C PRO A 2 6.01 18.93 3.98
N ALA A 3 6.23 17.64 4.23
CA ALA A 3 5.84 16.54 3.35
C ALA A 3 5.37 15.34 4.19
N ILE A 4 4.66 14.40 3.56
CA ILE A 4 4.36 13.11 4.20
C ILE A 4 5.66 12.33 4.32
N HIS A 5 6.04 11.98 5.55
CA HIS A 5 7.19 11.12 5.82
C HIS A 5 6.82 9.63 5.68
N HIS A 6 5.70 9.23 6.29
CA HIS A 6 5.23 7.86 6.28
C HIS A 6 3.72 7.78 6.45
N VAL A 7 3.15 6.63 6.11
CA VAL A 7 1.77 6.24 6.42
C VAL A 7 1.81 5.01 7.33
N ALA A 8 0.87 4.90 8.26
CA ALA A 8 0.71 3.70 9.08
C ALA A 8 -0.65 3.04 8.82
N VAL A 9 -0.66 1.72 8.69
CA VAL A 9 -1.87 0.90 8.53
C VAL A 9 -1.86 -0.25 9.53
N VAL A 10 -3.05 -0.70 9.94
CA VAL A 10 -3.22 -1.85 10.82
C VAL A 10 -3.46 -3.09 9.96
N VAL A 11 -2.76 -4.16 10.27
CA VAL A 11 -2.88 -5.46 9.59
C VAL A 11 -3.08 -6.57 10.62
N ASP A 12 -3.88 -7.58 10.28
CA ASP A 12 -4.21 -8.71 11.16
C ASP A 12 -3.22 -9.86 11.09
N ASP A 13 -2.46 -9.95 10.00
CA ASP A 13 -1.38 -10.93 9.79
C ASP A 13 -0.16 -10.22 9.20
N LEU A 14 0.88 -10.03 10.02
CA LEU A 14 2.07 -9.29 9.64
C LEU A 14 2.87 -9.98 8.54
N GLU A 15 3.02 -11.31 8.59
CA GLU A 15 3.79 -12.07 7.60
C GLU A 15 3.11 -11.98 6.22
N ARG A 16 1.79 -12.18 6.19
CA ARG A 16 0.99 -12.06 4.98
C ARG A 16 1.03 -10.64 4.40
N ALA A 17 0.94 -9.63 5.26
CA ALA A 17 1.02 -8.23 4.83
C ALA A 17 2.41 -7.88 4.26
N VAL A 18 3.50 -8.23 4.95
CA VAL A 18 4.86 -8.02 4.44
C VAL A 18 5.05 -8.74 3.10
N GLY A 19 4.57 -9.99 2.98
CA GLY A 19 4.61 -10.75 1.73
C GLY A 19 3.86 -10.04 0.59
N PHE A 20 2.66 -9.54 0.85
CA PHE A 20 1.89 -8.77 -0.12
C PHE A 20 2.64 -7.51 -0.57
N TYR A 21 3.01 -6.63 0.37
CA TYR A 21 3.61 -5.35 0.00
C TYR A 21 4.97 -5.50 -0.69
N THR A 22 5.78 -6.48 -0.28
CA THR A 22 7.09 -6.70 -0.89
C THR A 22 7.03 -7.40 -2.23
N ARG A 23 6.17 -8.40 -2.40
CA ARG A 23 6.11 -9.21 -3.63
C ARG A 23 5.14 -8.65 -4.67
N VAL A 24 4.04 -8.06 -4.23
CA VAL A 24 2.97 -7.57 -5.12
C VAL A 24 3.20 -6.13 -5.51
N LEU A 25 3.55 -5.26 -4.55
CA LEU A 25 3.76 -3.83 -4.80
C LEU A 25 5.25 -3.44 -4.88
N GLY A 26 6.16 -4.41 -4.69
CA GLY A 26 7.60 -4.19 -4.86
C GLY A 26 8.25 -3.32 -3.78
N PHE A 27 7.60 -3.13 -2.64
CA PHE A 27 8.17 -2.38 -1.52
C PHE A 27 9.34 -3.15 -0.91
N ARG A 28 10.21 -2.46 -0.18
CA ARG A 28 11.38 -3.09 0.45
C ARG A 28 11.21 -3.14 1.95
N LEU A 29 11.48 -4.30 2.56
CA LEU A 29 11.51 -4.39 4.02
C LEU A 29 12.67 -3.56 4.56
N SER A 30 12.36 -2.61 5.45
CA SER A 30 13.34 -1.73 6.07
C SER A 30 14.06 -2.44 7.22
N ALA A 31 15.38 -2.25 7.30
CA ALA A 31 16.21 -2.76 8.40
C ALA A 31 16.25 -1.79 9.60
N ASP A 32 15.71 -0.58 9.45
CA ASP A 32 15.89 0.52 10.39
C ASP A 32 14.85 0.55 11.51
N ARG A 33 13.89 -0.37 11.51
CA ARG A 33 12.85 -0.45 12.54
C ARG A 33 13.46 -0.90 13.88
N PRO A 34 13.37 -0.08 14.96
CA PRO A 34 13.89 -0.47 16.26
C PRO A 34 13.18 -1.71 16.83
N GLY A 35 13.95 -2.70 17.27
CA GLY A 35 13.42 -3.93 17.87
C GLY A 35 12.70 -3.74 19.21
N THR A 36 12.77 -2.54 19.79
CA THR A 36 12.05 -2.17 21.04
C THR A 36 10.58 -1.83 20.81
N LEU A 37 10.15 -1.66 19.55
CA LEU A 37 8.76 -1.41 19.21
C LEU A 37 7.97 -2.73 19.27
N GLY A 38 6.65 -2.63 19.48
CA GLY A 38 5.76 -3.79 19.46
C GLY A 38 5.75 -4.53 18.10
N PRO A 39 4.87 -5.51 17.90
CA PRO A 39 4.81 -6.23 16.62
C PRO A 39 4.48 -5.31 15.43
N GLY A 40 5.21 -5.45 14.33
CA GLY A 40 5.05 -4.63 13.13
C GLY A 40 6.28 -4.63 12.22
N ALA A 41 6.17 -3.94 11.09
CA ALA A 41 7.24 -3.83 10.09
C ALA A 41 7.26 -2.43 9.47
N TRP A 42 8.42 -1.98 9.00
CA TRP A 42 8.56 -0.78 8.18
C TRP A 42 8.95 -1.19 6.77
N LEU A 43 8.32 -0.60 5.77
CA LEU A 43 8.58 -0.85 4.36
C LEU A 43 8.98 0.45 3.66
N ASP A 44 10.08 0.44 2.94
CA ASP A 44 10.56 1.58 2.17
C ASP A 44 9.87 1.61 0.79
N VAL A 45 9.38 2.80 0.41
CA VAL A 45 8.62 3.10 -0.81
C VAL A 45 9.10 4.44 -1.39
N GLY A 46 10.05 4.39 -2.33
CA GLY A 46 10.75 5.60 -2.77
C GLY A 46 11.46 6.25 -1.57
N ASP A 47 11.20 7.54 -1.34
CA ASP A 47 11.75 8.31 -0.22
C ASP A 47 10.82 8.31 1.02
N GLN A 48 9.78 7.47 1.03
CA GLN A 48 8.74 7.39 2.06
C GLN A 48 8.69 6.00 2.67
N GLN A 49 7.93 5.85 3.76
CA GLN A 49 7.74 4.56 4.42
C GLN A 49 6.27 4.21 4.64
N LEU A 50 5.98 2.91 4.58
CA LEU A 50 4.74 2.32 5.08
C LEU A 50 5.03 1.56 6.38
N HIS A 51 4.35 1.94 7.46
CA HIS A 51 4.43 1.25 8.74
C HIS A 51 3.26 0.28 8.88
N LEU A 52 3.57 -1.00 9.04
CA LEU A 52 2.61 -2.03 9.38
C LEU A 52 2.55 -2.18 10.90
N ILE A 53 1.34 -2.06 11.46
CA ILE A 53 1.06 -2.26 12.88
C ILE A 53 0.19 -3.52 12.99
N GLU A 54 0.67 -4.53 13.71
CA GLU A 54 -0.13 -5.75 13.91
C GLU A 54 -1.26 -5.48 14.90
N GLY A 55 -2.48 -5.87 14.54
CA GLY A 55 -3.68 -5.66 15.35
C GLY A 55 -4.96 -5.97 14.58
N ALA A 56 -6.11 -5.56 15.12
CA ALA A 56 -7.40 -5.71 14.43
C ALA A 56 -7.69 -4.47 13.57
N PRO A 57 -7.76 -4.58 12.23
CA PRO A 57 -8.13 -3.45 11.38
C PRO A 57 -9.52 -2.91 11.75
N GLY A 58 -9.63 -1.59 11.81
CA GLY A 58 -10.92 -0.92 11.97
C GLY A 58 -11.77 -0.97 10.69
N PRO A 59 -13.05 -0.58 10.74
CA PRO A 59 -13.89 -0.56 9.55
C PRO A 59 -13.33 0.40 8.48
N ALA A 60 -13.43 0.00 7.22
CA ALA A 60 -13.12 0.86 6.08
C ALA A 60 -14.12 2.03 6.01
N ARG A 61 -13.63 3.25 6.18
CA ARG A 61 -14.40 4.52 6.12
C ARG A 61 -13.93 5.42 4.97
N GLY A 62 -13.21 4.85 4.00
CA GLY A 62 -12.61 5.58 2.88
C GLY A 62 -11.14 5.98 3.11
N GLN A 63 -10.54 5.63 4.25
CA GLN A 63 -9.09 5.79 4.43
C GLN A 63 -8.32 4.95 3.40
N HIS A 64 -7.31 5.56 2.79
CA HIS A 64 -6.39 4.92 1.85
C HIS A 64 -5.08 5.69 1.84
N PHE A 65 -4.06 5.11 1.22
CA PHE A 65 -2.87 5.83 0.77
C PHE A 65 -2.65 5.56 -0.71
N ALA A 66 -2.03 6.52 -1.39
CA ALA A 66 -1.79 6.45 -2.81
C ALA A 66 -0.33 6.10 -3.14
N VAL A 67 -0.16 5.19 -4.07
CA VAL A 67 1.11 4.79 -4.67
C VAL A 67 1.16 5.37 -6.08
N LEU A 68 2.18 6.18 -6.34
CA LEU A 68 2.39 6.74 -7.67
C LEU A 68 2.90 5.64 -8.61
N VAL A 69 2.23 5.47 -9.75
CA VAL A 69 2.61 4.55 -10.82
C VAL A 69 2.84 5.31 -12.12
N ALA A 70 3.72 4.78 -12.98
CA ALA A 70 4.07 5.42 -14.24
C ALA A 70 3.08 5.11 -15.38
N ASP A 71 2.44 3.93 -15.33
CA ASP A 71 1.43 3.47 -16.27
C ASP A 71 0.36 2.68 -15.51
N LEU A 72 -0.79 3.31 -15.27
CA LEU A 72 -1.90 2.75 -14.50
C LEU A 72 -2.54 1.55 -15.21
N ASP A 73 -2.64 1.59 -16.54
CA ASP A 73 -3.25 0.52 -17.33
C ASP A 73 -2.36 -0.72 -17.36
N ALA A 74 -1.03 -0.54 -17.43
CA ALA A 74 -0.07 -1.63 -17.27
C ALA A 74 -0.11 -2.24 -15.87
N GLU A 75 -0.13 -1.41 -14.82
CA GLU A 75 -0.11 -1.91 -13.45
C GLU A 75 -1.40 -2.64 -13.07
N VAL A 76 -2.56 -2.10 -13.46
CA VAL A 76 -3.85 -2.79 -13.26
C VAL A 76 -3.88 -4.12 -14.00
N ARG A 77 -3.39 -4.19 -15.25
CA ARG A 77 -3.30 -5.45 -15.98
C ARG A 77 -2.39 -6.47 -15.29
N ARG A 78 -1.21 -6.05 -14.82
CA ARG A 78 -0.26 -6.90 -14.10
C ARG A 78 -0.90 -7.49 -12.84
N LEU A 79 -1.48 -6.64 -11.99
CA LEU A 79 -2.10 -7.06 -10.74
C LEU A 79 -3.29 -8.01 -10.97
N ARG A 80 -4.14 -7.73 -11.96
CA ARG A 80 -5.23 -8.64 -12.33
C ARG A 80 -4.73 -9.98 -12.86
N ALA A 81 -3.64 -9.99 -13.63
CA ALA A 81 -3.00 -11.23 -14.11
C ALA A 81 -2.42 -12.07 -12.96
N ASP A 82 -1.95 -11.41 -11.90
CA ASP A 82 -1.48 -12.02 -10.65
C ASP A 82 -2.64 -12.47 -9.72
N GLY A 83 -3.90 -12.27 -10.14
CA GLY A 83 -5.09 -12.74 -9.42
C GLY A 83 -5.65 -11.75 -8.39
N PHE A 84 -5.23 -10.49 -8.41
CA PHE A 84 -5.77 -9.46 -7.53
C PHE A 84 -7.00 -8.78 -8.12
N GLU A 85 -7.99 -8.53 -7.26
CA GLU A 85 -9.12 -7.67 -7.58
C GLU A 85 -8.68 -6.20 -7.53
N VAL A 86 -8.76 -5.53 -8.67
CA VAL A 86 -8.37 -4.13 -8.85
C VAL A 86 -9.49 -3.43 -9.60
N SER A 87 -9.93 -2.27 -9.13
CA SER A 87 -11.01 -1.51 -9.77
C SER A 87 -10.57 -0.94 -11.13
N ASP A 88 -11.53 -0.60 -11.99
CA ASP A 88 -11.19 0.01 -13.27
C ASP A 88 -10.52 1.39 -13.08
N PRO A 89 -9.50 1.72 -13.88
CA PRO A 89 -8.94 3.06 -13.93
C PRO A 89 -10.02 4.12 -14.20
N LYS A 90 -10.06 5.18 -13.39
CA LYS A 90 -11.01 6.30 -13.51
C LYS A 90 -10.30 7.64 -13.49
N PRO A 91 -10.75 8.63 -14.28
CA PRO A 91 -10.22 9.98 -14.19
C PRO A 91 -10.56 10.63 -12.84
N VAL A 92 -9.62 11.41 -12.31
CA VAL A 92 -9.78 12.24 -11.10
C VAL A 92 -9.04 13.56 -11.29
N GLY A 93 -9.80 14.62 -11.59
CA GLY A 93 -9.19 15.90 -11.96
C GLY A 93 -8.33 15.77 -13.23
N THR A 94 -7.04 16.09 -13.14
CA THR A 94 -6.07 15.91 -14.23
C THR A 94 -5.37 14.54 -14.22
N ALA A 95 -5.61 13.72 -13.20
CA ALA A 95 -4.95 12.45 -12.96
C ALA A 95 -5.91 11.26 -13.20
N ARG A 96 -5.41 10.04 -13.00
CA ARG A 96 -6.19 8.80 -13.01
C ARG A 96 -5.89 7.98 -11.76
N GLN A 97 -6.89 7.24 -11.30
CA GLN A 97 -6.76 6.38 -10.14
C GLN A 97 -7.44 5.02 -10.33
N SER A 98 -6.92 4.01 -9.65
CA SER A 98 -7.54 2.72 -9.41
C SER A 98 -7.31 2.31 -7.96
N PHE A 99 -8.03 1.30 -7.49
CA PHE A 99 -7.97 0.82 -6.11
C PHE A 99 -7.87 -0.69 -6.05
N LEU A 100 -7.06 -1.16 -5.10
CA LEU A 100 -7.01 -2.54 -4.62
C LEU A 100 -7.04 -2.54 -3.09
N ALA A 101 -7.25 -3.72 -2.50
CA ALA A 101 -7.14 -3.92 -1.06
C ALA A 101 -5.93 -4.79 -0.72
N ASP A 102 -5.27 -4.48 0.39
CA ASP A 102 -4.30 -5.38 1.00
C ASP A 102 -5.01 -6.60 1.64
N PRO A 103 -4.25 -7.59 2.15
CA PRO A 103 -4.81 -8.76 2.80
C PRO A 103 -5.72 -8.50 4.01
N ALA A 104 -5.54 -7.35 4.67
CA ALA A 104 -6.28 -6.89 5.84
C ALA A 104 -7.46 -5.97 5.49
N GLY A 105 -7.70 -5.72 4.19
CA GLY A 105 -8.76 -4.86 3.69
C GLY A 105 -8.43 -3.36 3.66
N ASN A 106 -7.18 -2.96 3.89
CA ASN A 106 -6.77 -1.56 3.73
C ASN A 106 -6.79 -1.19 2.25
N ALA A 107 -7.46 -0.09 1.91
CA ALA A 107 -7.52 0.40 0.54
C ALA A 107 -6.20 1.07 0.14
N ILE A 108 -5.73 0.74 -1.05
CA ILE A 108 -4.54 1.28 -1.69
C ILE A 108 -4.99 1.90 -3.01
N GLU A 109 -4.65 3.18 -3.21
CA GLU A 109 -4.86 3.87 -4.48
C GLU A 109 -3.62 3.69 -5.36
N LEU A 110 -3.80 3.26 -6.60
CA LEU A 110 -2.80 3.38 -7.66
C LEU A 110 -3.07 4.69 -8.40
N HIS A 111 -2.12 5.61 -8.37
CA HIS A 111 -2.28 6.97 -8.88
C HIS A 111 -1.33 7.22 -10.05
N GLU A 112 -1.86 7.68 -11.18
CA GLU A 112 -1.11 8.15 -12.35
C GLU A 112 -1.43 9.63 -12.56
N LYS A 113 -0.40 10.47 -12.65
CA LYS A 113 -0.54 11.93 -12.74
C LYS A 113 -1.02 12.43 -14.10
#